data_AF-A0A842W8F0-F1
#
_entry.id   AF-A0A842W8F0-F1
#
_cell.length_a   1.000
_cell.length_b   1.000
_cell.length_c   1.000
_cell.angle_alpha   90.00
_cell.angle_beta   90.00
_cell.angle_gamma   90.00
#
_symmetry.space_group_name_H-M   'P 1'
#
loop_
_entity.id
_entity.type
_entity.pdbx_description
1 polymer ?
#
loop_
_entity_poly.entity_id
_entity_poly.type
_entity_poly.pdbx_seq_one_letter_code
_entity_poly.pdbx_strand_id
1 'polypeptide(L)' 'MNYKTKSIITVVILVSFMVGTGVFINNLEGTITGSIVVPVCECGEDADCDDGDKCTGDICLYADDCEASLCIHNEIENCK' A
#
# COMPACT_ATOMS: atom_id res chain seq x y z
N MET A 1 -29.43 44.07 -1.48
CA MET A 1 -29.60 42.61 -1.66
C MET A 1 -30.61 42.09 -0.65
N ASN A 2 -31.74 41.55 -1.11
CA ASN A 2 -32.86 41.13 -0.24
C ASN A 2 -32.52 39.85 0.55
N TYR A 3 -33.12 39.67 1.73
CA TYR A 3 -32.89 38.52 2.61
C TYR A 3 -33.16 37.17 1.92
N LYS A 4 -34.16 37.13 1.03
CA LYS A 4 -34.44 35.98 0.17
C LYS A 4 -33.25 35.63 -0.74
N THR A 5 -32.63 36.63 -1.36
CA THR A 5 -31.46 36.45 -2.22
C THR A 5 -30.25 35.95 -1.42
N LYS A 6 -30.02 36.47 -0.21
CA LYS A 6 -28.95 35.97 0.68
C LYS A 6 -29.16 34.51 1.07
N SER A 7 -30.38 34.16 1.46
CA SER A 7 -30.72 32.78 1.85
C SER A 7 -30.52 31.79 0.71
N ILE A 8 -30.89 32.16 -0.52
CA ILE A 8 -30.70 31.30 -1.70
C ILE A 8 -29.21 31.08 -1.95
N ILE A 9 -28.39 32.13 -1.90
CA ILE A 9 -26.95 32.03 -2.10
C ILE A 9 -26.32 31.09 -1.05
N THR A 10 -26.68 31.24 0.22
CA THR A 10 -26.16 30.38 1.29
C THR A 10 -26.54 28.91 1.09
N VAL A 11 -27.79 28.63 0.71
CA VAL A 11 -28.24 27.26 0.46
C VAL A 11 -27.49 26.65 -0.73
N VAL A 12 -27.29 27.40 -1.80
CA VAL A 12 -26.57 26.93 -2.99
C VAL A 12 -25.12 26.58 -2.65
N ILE A 13 -24.42 27.41 -1.85
CA ILE A 13 -23.04 27.14 -1.44
C ILE A 13 -22.95 25.85 -0.61
N LEU A 14 -23.86 25.68 0.36
CA LEU A 14 -23.87 24.50 1.23
C LEU A 14 -24.14 23.22 0.43
N VAL A 15 -25.13 23.25 -0.47
CA VAL A 15 -25.46 22.10 -1.33
C VAL A 15 -24.29 21.77 -2.25
N SER A 16 -23.67 22.75 -2.89
CA SER A 16 -22.50 22.53 -3.76
C SER A 16 -21.32 21.92 -2.99
N PHE A 17 -21.08 22.33 -1.74
CA PHE A 17 -20.03 21.75 -0.91
C PHE A 17 -20.31 20.29 -0.53
N MET A 18 -21.55 19.98 -0.15
CA MET A 18 -21.98 18.61 0.18
C MET A 18 -21.89 17.68 -1.03
N VAL A 19 -22.34 18.14 -2.20
CA VAL A 19 -22.25 17.37 -3.45
C VAL A 19 -20.79 17.19 -3.86
N GLY A 20 -19.98 18.26 -3.80
CA GLY A 20 -18.57 18.21 -4.17
C GLY A 20 -17.76 17.23 -3.31
N THR A 21 -17.96 17.26 -1.99
CA THR A 21 -17.30 16.31 -1.07
C THR A 21 -17.78 14.87 -1.26
N GLY A 22 -19.08 14.65 -1.49
CA GLY A 22 -19.62 13.32 -1.77
C GLY A 22 -19.10 12.71 -3.09
N VAL A 23 -19.04 13.51 -4.16
CA VAL A 23 -18.45 13.09 -5.45
C VAL A 23 -16.96 12.82 -5.30
N PHE A 24 -16.24 13.67 -4.58
CA PHE A 24 -14.81 13.47 -4.32
C PHE A 24 -14.56 12.15 -3.57
N ILE A 25 -15.32 11.85 -2.51
CA ILE A 25 -15.20 10.59 -1.77
C ILE A 25 -15.51 9.39 -2.66
N ASN A 26 -16.56 9.46 -3.49
CA ASN A 26 -16.94 8.36 -4.38
C ASN A 26 -15.93 8.08 -5.49
N ASN A 27 -15.18 9.09 -5.95
CA ASN A 27 -14.16 8.93 -6.99
C ASN A 27 -12.75 8.72 -6.43
N LEU A 28 -12.58 8.85 -5.11
CA LEU A 28 -11.32 8.61 -4.43
C LEU A 28 -11.31 7.16 -3.93
N GLU A 29 -11.26 6.22 -4.87
CA GLU A 29 -11.00 4.81 -4.58
C GLU A 29 -9.63 4.72 -3.85
N GLY A 30 -9.66 4.58 -2.52
CA GLY A 30 -8.52 4.03 -1.75
C GLY A 30 -7.80 4.91 -0.72
N THR A 31 -8.19 6.15 -0.45
CA THR A 31 -7.39 7.03 0.47
C THR A 31 -7.87 7.10 1.93
N ILE A 32 -9.05 6.59 2.28
CA ILE A 32 -9.60 6.73 3.66
C ILE A 32 -9.68 5.40 4.43
N THR A 33 -9.45 4.27 3.77
CA THR A 33 -9.09 3.06 4.49
C THR A 33 -7.62 3.21 4.83
N GLY A 34 -7.29 3.42 6.11
CA GLY A 34 -5.94 3.20 6.61
C GLY A 34 -5.62 1.72 6.40
N SER A 35 -5.29 1.33 5.17
CA SER A 35 -4.64 0.07 4.89
C SER A 35 -3.31 0.19 5.59
N ILE A 36 -3.20 -0.52 6.71
CA ILE A 36 -1.93 -1.06 7.10
C ILE A 36 -1.53 -1.90 5.90
N VAL A 37 -0.69 -1.35 5.03
CA VAL A 37 0.19 -2.17 4.21
C VAL A 37 0.97 -2.95 5.24
N VAL A 38 0.51 -4.16 5.54
CA VAL A 38 1.34 -5.12 6.24
C VAL A 38 2.46 -5.36 5.24
N PRO A 39 3.71 -4.96 5.51
CA PRO A 39 4.80 -5.35 4.64
C PRO A 39 4.72 -6.86 4.49
N VAL A 40 4.45 -7.30 3.26
CA VAL A 40 4.58 -8.72 2.95
C VAL A 40 6.07 -8.94 2.97
N CYS A 41 6.53 -9.65 4.00
CA CYS A 41 7.93 -10.02 4.13
C CYS A 41 8.32 -10.81 2.88
N GLU A 42 9.47 -10.48 2.31
CA GLU A 42 10.02 -11.21 1.16
C GLU A 42 10.36 -12.64 1.55
N CYS A 43 10.88 -12.83 2.77
CA CYS A 43 11.15 -14.12 3.37
C CYS A 43 11.08 -14.04 4.90
N GLY A 44 10.73 -15.14 5.56
CA GLY A 44 10.76 -15.31 7.02
C GLY A 44 11.78 -16.35 7.47
N GLU A 45 12.22 -17.25 6.58
CA GLU A 45 13.29 -18.21 6.80
C GLU A 45 14.00 -18.56 5.49
N ASP A 46 15.19 -19.17 5.56
CA ASP A 46 15.99 -19.52 4.37
C ASP A 46 15.21 -20.40 3.38
N ALA A 47 14.30 -21.24 3.88
CA ALA A 47 13.46 -22.12 3.05
C ALA A 47 12.44 -21.35 2.19
N ASP A 48 12.06 -20.12 2.57
CA ASP A 48 11.17 -19.28 1.77
C ASP A 48 11.89 -18.73 0.51
N CYS A 49 13.22 -18.69 0.56
CA CYS A 49 14.08 -18.22 -0.53
C CYS A 49 14.57 -19.34 -1.45
N ASP A 50 14.08 -20.58 -1.33
CA ASP A 50 14.50 -21.67 -2.21
C ASP A 50 14.08 -21.40 -3.65
N ASP A 51 15.05 -21.12 -4.53
CA ASP A 51 14.82 -20.90 -5.97
C ASP A 51 14.74 -22.21 -6.77
N GLY A 52 14.90 -23.35 -6.09
CA GLY A 52 14.89 -24.69 -6.65
C GLY A 52 16.19 -25.06 -7.37
N ASP A 53 17.20 -24.19 -7.38
CA ASP A 53 18.54 -24.52 -7.86
C ASP A 53 19.36 -25.15 -6.74
N LYS A 54 19.91 -26.34 -7.01
CA LYS A 54 20.78 -27.04 -6.05
C LYS A 54 22.18 -26.45 -5.97
N CYS A 55 22.49 -25.54 -6.88
CA CYS A 55 23.76 -24.86 -7.02
C CYS A 55 23.81 -23.50 -6.34
N THR A 56 22.72 -23.06 -5.75
CA THR A 56 22.60 -21.83 -4.98
C THR A 56 22.45 -22.19 -3.50
N GLY A 57 23.09 -21.41 -2.63
CA GLY A 57 22.78 -21.37 -1.22
C GLY A 57 21.83 -20.21 -0.98
N ASP A 58 20.60 -20.54 -0.57
CA ASP A 58 19.54 -19.56 -0.34
C ASP A 58 19.55 -19.09 1.12
N ILE A 59 19.60 -17.78 1.29
CA ILE A 59 19.65 -17.14 2.61
C ILE A 59 18.62 -16.02 2.65
N CYS A 60 17.81 -16.01 3.71
CA CYS A 60 16.94 -14.90 4.04
C CYS A 60 17.69 -13.90 4.94
N LEU A 61 18.04 -12.73 4.40
CA LEU A 61 18.59 -11.65 5.20
C LEU A 61 17.46 -10.88 5.89
N TYR A 62 17.70 -10.46 7.14
CA TYR A 62 16.75 -9.65 7.93
C TYR A 62 15.35 -10.27 8.08
N ALA A 63 15.27 -11.59 8.31
CA ALA A 63 14.01 -12.32 8.51
C ALA A 63 13.07 -11.71 9.58
N ASP A 64 13.62 -11.05 10.60
CA ASP A 64 12.87 -10.40 11.67
C ASP A 64 12.28 -9.02 11.29
N ASP A 65 12.66 -8.45 10.14
CA ASP A 65 12.22 -7.13 9.65
C ASP A 65 11.69 -7.22 8.21
N CYS A 66 10.37 -7.32 8.06
CA CYS A 66 9.70 -7.49 6.78
C CYS A 66 9.88 -6.33 5.78
N GLU A 67 10.30 -5.13 6.24
CA GLU A 67 10.62 -4.02 5.33
C GLU A 67 12.05 -4.14 4.76
N ALA A 68 12.91 -4.92 5.42
CA ALA A 68 14.31 -5.14 5.05
C ALA A 68 14.61 -6.58 4.62
N SER A 69 13.66 -7.50 4.78
CA SER A 69 13.81 -8.92 4.42
C SER A 69 14.16 -9.05 2.94
N LEU A 70 15.19 -9.84 2.62
CA LEU A 70 15.69 -10.01 1.26
C LEU A 70 16.21 -11.42 1.03
N CYS A 71 15.81 -12.05 -0.07
CA CYS A 71 16.38 -13.32 -0.49
C CYS A 71 17.70 -13.12 -1.24
N ILE A 72 18.73 -13.86 -0.80
CA ILE A 72 20.02 -13.92 -1.47
C ILE A 72 20.31 -15.35 -1.90
N HIS A 73 20.55 -15.51 -3.20
CA HIS A 73 20.97 -16.77 -3.81
C HIS A 73 22.46 -16.68 -4.13
N ASN A 74 23.29 -17.34 -3.33
CA ASN A 74 24.73 -17.35 -3.55
C ASN A 74 25.15 -18.60 -4.32
N GLU A 75 25.81 -18.42 -5.46
CA GLU A 75 26.35 -19.55 -6.21
C GLU A 75 27.39 -20.32 -5.39
N ILE A 76 27.21 -21.63 -5.31
CA ILE A 76 28.15 -22.54 -4.67
C ILE A 76 29.27 -22.83 -5.68
N GLU A 77 30.48 -22.32 -5.41
CA GLU A 77 31.65 -22.64 -6.23
C GLU A 77 31.88 -24.17 -6.22
N ASN A 78 31.83 -24.78 -7.40
CA ASN A 78 31.86 -26.23 -7.67
C ASN A 78 30.52 -26.97 -7.55
N CYS A 79 29.39 -26.32 -7.78
CA CYS A 79 28.18 -27.07 -8.08
C CYS A 79 28.35 -27.86 -9.40
N LYS A 80 28.45 -29.18 -9.29
CA LYS A 80 28.72 -30.11 -10.39
C LYS A 80 27.95 -31.39 -10.20
#